data_AF-A0AAN8PT34-F1
#
_entry.id   AF-A0AAN8PT34-F1
#
_cell.length_a   1.000
_cell.length_b   1.000
_cell.length_c   1.000
_cell.angle_alpha   90.00
_cell.angle_beta   90.00
_cell.angle_gamma   90.00
#
_symmetry.space_group_name_H-M   'P 1'
#
loop_
_entity.id
_entity.type
_entity.pdbx_description
1 polymer ?
#
loop_
_entity_poly.entity_id
_entity_poly.type
_entity_poly.pdbx_seq_one_letter_code
_entity_poly.pdbx_strand_id
1 'polypeptide(L)'
;MNRKWIGRQVFAQVCLCIMEENSIPPPIFARDILPSLLALGKDAIPNVRLTLAKVLSQCIVPLEFFTSQSNPHHEDLIQTLQSLQTDVDRDVRYFASHPRDTDDISHHETVPV
;
A
#
# COMPACT_ATOMS: atom_id res chain seq x y z
N MET A 1 17.87 -18.64 -11.85
CA MET A 1 16.95 -17.50 -12.05
C MET A 1 16.30 -17.14 -10.72
N ASN A 2 16.65 -15.98 -10.16
CA ASN A 2 16.43 -15.66 -8.75
C ASN A 2 14.95 -15.26 -8.50
N ARG A 3 14.07 -16.22 -8.21
CA ARG A 3 12.62 -16.02 -7.94
C ARG A 3 12.33 -15.22 -6.65
N LYS A 4 13.36 -14.74 -5.94
CA LYS A 4 13.23 -14.02 -4.66
C LYS A 4 12.36 -12.76 -4.76
N TRP A 5 12.33 -12.10 -5.92
CA TRP A 5 11.48 -10.93 -6.13
C TRP A 5 9.99 -11.27 -6.16
N ILE A 6 9.62 -12.46 -6.66
CA ILE A 6 8.24 -12.94 -6.65
C ILE A 6 7.74 -13.03 -5.21
N GLY A 7 8.55 -13.57 -4.29
CA GLY A 7 8.20 -13.63 -2.88
C GLY A 7 7.93 -12.25 -2.26
N ARG A 8 8.69 -11.21 -2.65
CA ARG A 8 8.50 -9.84 -2.14
C ARG A 8 7.28 -9.15 -2.75
N GLN A 9 7.02 -9.38 -4.04
CA GLN A 9 5.79 -8.91 -4.67
C GLN A 9 4.56 -9.59 -4.05
N VAL A 10 4.62 -10.91 -3.84
CA VAL A 10 3.55 -11.68 -3.19
C VAL A 10 3.33 -11.17 -1.76
N PHE A 11 4.41 -10.93 -1.00
CA PHE A 11 4.29 -10.32 0.33
C PHE A 11 3.56 -8.97 0.28
N ALA A 12 3.93 -8.08 -0.63
CA ALA A 12 3.25 -6.79 -0.79
C ALA A 12 1.78 -6.94 -1.21
N GLN A 13 1.45 -7.93 -2.05
CA GLN A 13 0.06 -8.25 -2.41
C GLN A 13 -0.73 -8.80 -1.23
N VAL A 14 -0.14 -9.66 -0.40
CA VAL A 14 -0.79 -10.14 0.83
C VAL A 14 -1.08 -8.96 1.77
N CYS A 15 -0.16 -8.00 1.89
CA CYS A 15 -0.40 -6.77 2.65
C CYS A 15 -1.58 -5.96 2.08
N LEU A 16 -1.74 -5.92 0.75
CA LEU A 16 -2.87 -5.27 0.11
C LEU A 16 -4.19 -5.93 0.55
N CYS A 17 -4.29 -7.26 0.42
CA CYS A 17 -5.48 -8.01 0.81
C CYS A 17 -5.80 -7.85 2.30
N ILE A 18 -4.80 -7.93 3.18
CA ILE A 18 -4.98 -7.74 4.63
C ILE A 18 -5.61 -6.38 4.94
N MET A 19 -5.18 -5.31 4.25
CA MET A 19 -5.70 -3.97 4.48
C MET A 19 -7.08 -3.78 3.86
N GLU A 20 -7.35 -4.34 2.68
CA GLU A 20 -8.67 -4.28 2.03
C GLU A 20 -9.74 -5.03 2.82
N GLU A 21 -9.40 -6.23 3.29
CA GLU A 21 -10.32 -7.10 4.02
C GLU A 21 -10.39 -6.77 5.51
N ASN A 22 -9.62 -5.77 5.98
CA ASN A 22 -9.47 -5.43 7.40
C ASN A 22 -9.14 -6.66 8.27
N SER A 23 -8.31 -7.58 7.75
CA SER A 23 -8.07 -8.89 8.38
C SER A 23 -7.31 -8.80 9.70
N ILE A 24 -6.56 -7.70 9.92
CA ILE A 24 -5.86 -7.43 11.17
C ILE A 24 -6.04 -5.98 11.63
N PRO A 25 -6.04 -5.71 12.95
CA PRO A 25 -6.09 -4.35 13.49
C PRO A 25 -4.90 -3.48 13.01
N PRO A 26 -5.13 -2.19 12.66
CA PRO A 26 -4.06 -1.28 12.21
C PRO A 26 -2.84 -1.19 13.15
N PRO A 27 -2.98 -1.20 14.50
CA PRO A 27 -1.81 -1.19 15.38
C PRO A 27 -0.93 -2.43 15.27
N ILE A 28 -1.53 -3.60 15.00
CA ILE A 28 -0.80 -4.85 14.79
C ILE A 28 -0.08 -4.81 13.44
N PHE A 29 -0.77 -4.35 12.39
CA PHE A 29 -0.15 -4.15 11.08
C PHE A 29 1.05 -3.20 11.15
N ALA A 30 0.89 -2.05 11.81
CA ALA A 30 1.94 -1.06 11.98
C ALA A 30 3.16 -1.63 12.70
N ARG A 31 2.96 -2.39 13.77
CA ARG A 31 4.07 -2.96 14.55
C ARG A 31 4.81 -4.07 13.81
N ASP A 32 4.06 -5.01 13.23
CA ASP A 32 4.62 -6.30 12.80
C ASP A 32 4.93 -6.36 11.30
N ILE A 33 4.23 -5.58 10.46
CA ILE A 33 4.26 -5.72 9.00
C ILE A 33 4.80 -4.47 8.32
N LEU A 34 4.34 -3.30 8.73
CA LEU A 34 4.64 -2.02 8.08
C LEU A 34 6.14 -1.76 7.87
N PRO A 35 7.05 -2.04 8.83
CA PRO A 35 8.49 -1.79 8.62
C PRO A 35 9.06 -2.61 7.45
N SER A 36 8.66 -3.88 7.35
CA SER A 36 9.09 -4.76 6.25
C SER A 36 8.47 -4.36 4.92
N LEU A 37 7.24 -3.84 4.94
CA LEU A 37 6.57 -3.32 3.76
C LEU A 37 7.25 -2.05 3.23
N LEU A 38 7.55 -1.08 4.09
CA LEU A 38 8.22 0.18 3.69
C LEU A 38 9.62 -0.07 3.12
N ALA A 39 10.34 -1.08 3.62
CA ALA A 39 11.65 -1.47 3.09
C ALA A 39 11.62 -1.83 1.59
N LEU A 40 10.46 -2.22 1.05
CA LEU A 40 10.29 -2.50 -0.39
C LEU A 40 10.37 -1.25 -1.27
N GLY A 41 10.31 -0.04 -0.72
CA GLY A 41 10.43 1.20 -1.48
C GLY A 41 11.75 1.32 -2.24
N LYS A 42 12.78 0.58 -1.81
CA LYS A 42 14.10 0.52 -2.44
C LYS A 42 14.33 -0.75 -3.27
N ASP A 43 13.30 -1.56 -3.52
CA ASP A 43 13.45 -2.80 -4.30
C ASP A 43 13.89 -2.48 -5.72
N ALA A 44 14.82 -3.26 -6.27
CA ALA A 44 15.29 -3.07 -7.64
C ALA A 44 14.21 -3.34 -8.70
N ILE A 45 13.18 -4.14 -8.37
CA ILE A 45 12.16 -4.61 -9.30
C ILE A 45 10.93 -3.69 -9.27
N PRO A 46 10.58 -3.03 -10.40
CA PRO A 46 9.45 -2.10 -10.46
C PRO A 46 8.12 -2.70 -10.00
N ASN A 47 7.82 -3.96 -10.35
CA ASN A 47 6.57 -4.61 -9.94
C ASN A 47 6.41 -4.77 -8.41
N VAL A 48 7.53 -4.88 -7.69
CA VAL A 48 7.51 -4.89 -6.21
C VAL A 48 7.15 -3.50 -5.70
N ARG A 49 7.82 -2.46 -6.20
CA ARG A 49 7.57 -1.05 -5.82
C ARG A 49 6.17 -0.58 -6.24
N LEU A 50 5.67 -1.04 -7.38
CA LEU A 50 4.33 -0.79 -7.89
C LEU A 50 3.26 -1.33 -6.95
N THR A 51 3.46 -2.55 -6.45
CA THR A 51 2.53 -3.14 -5.48
C THR A 51 2.58 -2.37 -4.16
N LEU A 52 3.77 -2.01 -3.68
CA LEU A 52 3.91 -1.15 -2.51
C LEU A 52 3.16 0.19 -2.69
N ALA A 53 3.33 0.85 -3.84
CA ALA A 53 2.67 2.12 -4.15
C ALA A 53 1.15 2.00 -4.00
N LYS A 54 0.55 0.93 -4.52
CA LYS A 54 -0.88 0.64 -4.36
C LYS A 54 -1.26 0.48 -2.89
N VAL A 55 -0.54 -0.34 -2.12
CA VAL A 55 -0.84 -0.52 -0.70
C VAL A 55 -0.79 0.81 0.06
N LEU A 56 0.24 1.61 -0.18
CA LEU A 56 0.41 2.89 0.51
C LEU A 56 -0.70 3.88 0.15
N SER A 57 -0.87 4.20 -1.14
CA SER A 57 -1.79 5.25 -1.58
C SER A 57 -3.26 4.87 -1.44
N GLN A 58 -3.59 3.58 -1.58
CA GLN A 58 -4.98 3.11 -1.66
C GLN A 58 -5.52 2.62 -0.33
N CYS A 59 -4.66 2.18 0.60
CA CYS A 59 -5.11 1.56 1.84
C CYS A 59 -4.51 2.22 3.09
N ILE A 60 -3.22 2.52 3.11
CA ILE A 60 -2.55 3.01 4.34
C ILE A 60 -2.75 4.51 4.53
N VAL A 61 -2.45 5.32 3.52
CA VAL A 61 -2.53 6.80 3.58
C VAL A 61 -3.95 7.31 3.88
N PRO A 62 -5.03 6.70 3.34
CA PRO A 62 -6.39 7.12 3.69
C PRO A 62 -6.77 6.94 5.17
N LEU A 63 -6.02 6.14 5.93
CA LEU A 63 -6.31 5.85 7.33
C LEU A 63 -5.53 6.81 8.24
N GLU A 64 -6.25 7.67 8.97
CA GLU A 64 -5.69 8.67 9.88
C GLU A 64 -4.72 8.07 10.91
N PHE A 65 -4.96 6.83 11.33
CA PHE A 65 -4.07 6.09 12.24
C PHE A 65 -2.61 6.06 11.75
N PHE A 66 -2.37 5.92 10.44
CA PHE A 66 -1.02 5.85 9.88
C PHE A 66 -0.43 7.22 9.56
N THR A 67 -1.28 8.20 9.22
CA THR A 67 -0.84 9.56 8.86
C THR A 67 -0.76 10.51 10.05
N SER A 68 -1.20 10.11 11.23
CA SER A 68 -0.99 10.87 12.47
C SER A 68 0.50 11.01 12.80
N GLN A 69 0.91 12.22 13.21
CA GLN A 69 2.27 12.49 13.70
C GLN A 69 2.63 11.71 14.97
N SER A 70 1.62 11.19 15.69
CA SER A 70 1.83 10.32 16.86
C SER A 70 2.23 8.89 16.48
N ASN A 71 2.08 8.50 15.21
CA ASN A 71 2.47 7.18 14.74
C ASN A 71 4.00 7.08 14.61
N PRO A 72 4.65 6.09 15.23
CA PRO A 72 6.11 5.94 15.18
C PRO A 72 6.67 5.71 13.77
N HIS A 73 5.83 5.31 12.81
CA HIS A 73 6.21 5.10 11.41
C HIS A 73 5.79 6.24 10.48
N HIS A 74 5.28 7.35 11.01
CA HIS A 74 4.80 8.47 10.20
C HIS A 74 5.86 8.99 9.22
N GLU A 75 7.05 9.32 9.71
CA GLU A 75 8.12 9.87 8.87
C GLU A 75 8.55 8.90 7.77
N ASP A 76 8.80 7.64 8.13
CA ASP A 76 9.18 6.60 7.17
C ASP A 76 8.10 6.37 6.10
N LEU A 77 6.82 6.40 6.49
CA LEU A 77 5.69 6.27 5.57
C LEU A 77 5.66 7.42 4.56
N ILE A 78 5.73 8.67 5.04
CA ILE A 78 5.70 9.86 4.18
C ILE A 78 6.90 9.88 3.25
N GLN A 79 8.10 9.61 3.76
CA GLN A 79 9.31 9.57 2.94
C GLN A 79 9.25 8.47 1.86
N THR A 80 8.75 7.28 2.22
CA THR A 80 8.59 6.18 1.27
C THR A 80 7.58 6.56 0.18
N LEU A 81 6.44 7.13 0.55
CA LEU A 81 5.43 7.57 -0.42
C LEU A 81 5.99 8.62 -1.39
N GLN A 82 6.67 9.65 -0.88
CA GLN A 82 7.29 10.70 -1.70
C GLN A 82 8.33 10.13 -2.67
N SER A 83 9.12 9.14 -2.22
CA SER A 83 10.07 8.44 -3.10
C SER A 83 9.36 7.70 -4.23
N LEU A 84 8.21 7.06 -3.97
CA LEU A 84 7.45 6.34 -4.99
C LEU A 84 6.76 7.29 -5.98
N GLN A 85 6.32 8.46 -5.52
CA GLN A 85 5.74 9.51 -6.37
C GLN A 85 6.74 10.10 -7.37
N THR A 86 8.04 9.98 -7.08
CA THR A 86 9.14 10.41 -7.96
C THR A 86 9.94 9.24 -8.55
N ASP A 87 9.41 8.02 -8.48
CA ASP A 87 10.07 6.79 -8.97
C ASP A 87 10.45 6.87 -10.45
N VAL A 88 11.47 6.13 -10.88
CA VAL A 88 11.85 6.05 -12.31
C VAL A 88 10.77 5.39 -13.17
N ASP A 89 10.05 4.43 -12.61
CA ASP A 89 9.00 3.70 -13.29
C ASP A 89 7.69 4.49 -13.31
N ARG A 90 7.07 4.61 -14.49
CA ARG A 90 5.87 5.44 -14.69
C ARG A 90 4.67 4.91 -13.93
N ASP A 91 4.50 3.59 -13.88
CA ASP A 91 3.33 2.99 -13.24
C ASP A 91 3.45 3.13 -11.72
N VAL A 92 4.67 2.98 -11.19
CA VAL A 92 4.93 3.23 -9.75
C VAL A 92 4.53 4.66 -9.38
N ARG A 93 4.97 5.67 -10.15
CA ARG A 93 4.56 7.07 -9.92
C ARG A 93 3.05 7.25 -9.99
N TYR A 94 2.43 6.69 -11.03
CA TYR A 94 0.98 6.80 -11.22
C TYR A 94 0.22 6.28 -9.99
N PHE A 95 0.48 5.04 -9.56
CA PHE A 95 -0.23 4.48 -8.42
C PHE A 95 0.13 5.14 -7.08
N ALA A 96 1.33 5.68 -6.92
CA ALA A 96 1.71 6.42 -5.70
C ALA A 96 1.02 7.78 -5.56
N SER A 97 0.58 8.37 -6.68
CA SER A 97 -0.06 9.70 -6.71
C SER A 97 -1.59 9.65 -6.83
N HIS A 98 -2.17 8.49 -7.17
CA HIS A 98 -3.61 8.35 -7.37
C HIS A 98 -4.18 7.37 -6.33
N PRO A 99 -4.84 7.89 -5.28
CA PRO A 99 -5.68 7.08 -4.41
C PRO A 99 -6.73 6.31 -5.22
N ARG A 100 -7.31 5.25 -4.65
CA ARG A 100 -8.42 4.56 -5.30
C ARG A 100 -9.60 5.51 -5.47
N ASP A 101 -10.08 5.65 -6.71
CA ASP A 101 -11.38 6.24 -6.98
C ASP A 101 -12.44 5.31 -6.35
N THR A 102 -13.15 5.80 -5.34
CA THR A 102 -14.18 5.04 -4.61
C THR A 102 -15.53 4.99 -5.32
N ASP A 103 -15.62 5.42 -6.59
CA ASP A 103 -16.90 5.59 -7.30
C ASP A 103 -17.47 4.31 -7.94
N ASP A 104 -16.83 3.16 -7.81
CA ASP A 104 -17.29 1.90 -8.44
C ASP A 104 -18.10 0.96 -7.52
N ILE A 105 -18.49 1.39 -6.31
CA ILE A 105 -19.37 0.60 -5.42
C ILE A 105 -20.63 1.39 -5.06
N SER A 106 -21.41 1.78 -6.06
CA SER A 106 -22.78 2.26 -5.85
C SER A 106 -23.75 1.81 -6.94
N HIS A 107 -23.80 0.51 -7.24
CA HIS A 107 -24.94 -0.10 -7.94
C HIS A 107 -25.28 -1.48 -7.37
N HIS A 108 -25.53 -1.56 -6.05
CA HIS A 108 -26.48 -2.55 -5.55
C HIS A 108 -27.88 -1.94 -5.62
N GLU A 109 -28.50 -2.01 -6.79
CA GLU A 109 -29.95 -1.91 -6.87
C GLU A 109 -30.53 -3.11 -6.11
N THR A 110 -31.15 -2.81 -4.97
CA THR A 110 -32.09 -3.70 -4.30
C THR A 110 -33.16 -4.13 -5.30
N VAL A 111 -33.19 -5.42 -5.64
CA VAL A 111 -34.33 -6.04 -6.30
C VAL A 111 -35.48 -6.04 -5.28
N PRO A 112 -36.59 -5.32 -5.53
CA PRO A 112 -37.76 -5.45 -4.66
C PRO A 112 -38.39 -6.82 -4.88
N VAL A 113 -38.65 -7.53 -3.77
CA VAL A 113 -39.56 -8.69 -3.73
C VAL A 113 -40.99 -8.17 -3.59
#